data_AF-A0A4R7TC96-F1
#
_entry.id   AF-A0A4R7TC96-F1
#
_cell.length_a   1.000
_cell.length_b   1.000
_cell.length_c   1.000
_cell.angle_alpha   90.00
_cell.angle_beta   90.00
_cell.angle_gamma   90.00
#
_symmetry.space_group_name_H-M   'P 1'
#
loop_
_entity.id
_entity.type
_entity.pdbx_description
1 polymer ?
#
loop_
_entity_poly.entity_id
_entity_poly.type
_entity_poly.pdbx_seq_one_letter_code
_entity_poly.pdbx_strand_id
1 'polypeptide(L)'
;MRVSAADVIRQVLTENDLDFTETTPGAFAVDLPGERKLKTTVMLTVGSQAVHVHAFVARRPDENHEAVYRWLLERNLKMYGVAFAVDHLGDIHLDGRVPLHAITPVEVDRLLGAVLEYADSSFNTILELGFASSIRKEYEWRLSRGESTRNLDAFMGWLEPR
;
A
#
# COMPACT_ATOMS: atom_id res chain seq x y z
N MET A 1 19.81 -26.52 12.87
CA MET A 1 18.47 -25.89 12.94
C MET A 1 18.05 -25.54 11.54
N ARG A 2 16.85 -25.92 11.08
CA ARG A 2 16.31 -25.37 9.82
C ARG A 2 15.85 -23.94 10.14
N VAL A 3 16.35 -22.95 9.40
CA VAL A 3 15.90 -21.56 9.53
C VAL A 3 14.43 -21.51 9.10
N SER A 4 13.55 -20.96 9.93
CA SER A 4 12.13 -20.83 9.59
C SER A 4 11.89 -19.58 8.73
N ALA A 5 10.78 -19.54 7.99
CA ALA A 5 10.39 -18.33 7.25
C ALA A 5 10.25 -17.10 8.17
N ALA A 6 9.78 -17.31 9.40
CA ALA A 6 9.68 -16.25 10.41
C ALA A 6 11.07 -15.70 10.80
N ASP A 7 12.08 -16.57 10.90
CA ASP A 7 13.45 -16.14 11.23
C ASP A 7 14.07 -15.33 10.09
N VAL A 8 13.85 -15.74 8.83
CA VAL A 8 14.30 -14.99 7.65
C VAL A 8 13.65 -13.61 7.60
N ILE A 9 12.32 -13.53 7.81
CA ILE A 9 11.60 -12.26 7.82
C ILE A 9 12.16 -11.37 8.93
N ARG A 10 12.24 -11.87 10.17
CA ARG A 10 12.75 -11.10 11.30
C ARG A 10 14.16 -10.59 11.06
N GLN A 11 15.04 -11.44 10.50
CA GLN A 11 16.39 -11.06 10.12
C GLN A 11 16.39 -9.87 9.16
N VAL A 12 15.66 -9.96 8.03
CA VAL A 12 15.61 -8.90 7.02
C VAL A 12 15.07 -7.60 7.60
N LEU A 13 14.02 -7.66 8.41
CA LEU A 13 13.42 -6.48 9.01
C LEU A 13 14.40 -5.79 9.97
N THR A 14 15.12 -6.55 10.79
CA THR A 14 16.14 -6.02 11.71
C THR A 14 17.37 -5.50 10.98
N GLU A 15 17.87 -6.21 9.98
CA GLU A 15 19.08 -5.81 9.22
C GLU A 15 18.87 -4.53 8.41
N ASN A 16 17.64 -4.28 7.94
CA ASN A 16 17.26 -3.06 7.23
C ASN A 16 16.77 -1.92 8.13
N ASP A 17 16.84 -2.09 9.46
CA ASP A 17 16.38 -1.10 10.44
C ASP A 17 14.93 -0.63 10.20
N LEU A 18 14.06 -1.56 9.80
CA LEU A 18 12.64 -1.27 9.59
C LEU A 18 11.89 -1.30 10.93
N ASP A 19 10.96 -0.36 11.12
CA ASP A 19 10.06 -0.38 12.26
C ASP A 19 9.05 -1.51 12.08
N PHE A 20 9.06 -2.50 12.99
CA PHE A 20 8.12 -3.60 12.95
C PHE A 20 7.74 -4.10 14.34
N THR A 21 6.53 -4.66 14.44
CA THR A 21 6.04 -5.38 15.62
C THR A 21 5.65 -6.79 15.23
N GLU A 22 6.12 -7.78 15.98
CA GLU A 22 5.64 -9.16 15.88
C GLU A 22 4.43 -9.36 16.82
N THR A 23 3.24 -9.28 16.27
CA THR A 23 1.97 -9.29 17.03
C THR A 23 1.65 -10.65 17.63
N THR A 24 1.97 -11.71 16.89
CA THR A 24 1.96 -13.12 17.32
C THR A 24 3.12 -13.83 16.63
N PRO A 25 3.59 -14.98 17.13
CA PRO A 25 4.69 -15.71 16.49
C PRO A 25 4.46 -15.92 14.99
N GLY A 26 5.33 -15.33 14.16
CA GLY A 26 5.24 -15.40 12.69
C GLY A 26 4.28 -14.39 12.03
N ALA A 27 3.73 -13.41 12.76
CA ALA A 27 2.90 -12.33 12.21
C ALA A 27 3.54 -10.96 12.48
N PHE A 28 4.09 -10.35 11.44
CA PHE A 28 4.84 -9.11 11.50
C PHE A 28 4.03 -7.97 10.90
N ALA A 29 3.86 -6.88 11.63
CA ALA A 29 3.39 -5.60 11.13
C ALA A 29 4.60 -4.71 10.90
N VAL A 30 4.86 -4.33 9.65
CA VAL A 30 6.05 -3.60 9.23
C VAL A 30 5.63 -2.27 8.63
N ASP A 31 6.31 -1.20 9.00
CA ASP A 31 6.03 0.12 8.50
C ASP A 31 7.06 0.57 7.47
N LEU A 32 6.62 0.70 6.21
CA LEU A 32 7.47 1.13 5.10
C LEU A 32 7.35 2.65 4.88
N PRO A 33 8.47 3.39 4.86
CA PRO A 33 8.46 4.83 4.60
C PRO A 33 8.25 5.10 3.11
N GLY A 34 7.15 5.79 2.76
CA GLY A 34 6.85 6.20 1.38
C GLY A 34 6.98 7.70 1.18
N GLU A 35 7.06 8.14 -0.08
CA GLU A 35 7.21 9.56 -0.45
C GLU A 35 5.85 10.27 -0.54
N ARG A 36 4.89 9.67 -1.26
CA ARG A 36 3.54 10.21 -1.47
C ARG A 36 2.59 9.72 -0.40
N LYS A 37 2.64 8.42 -0.09
CA LYS A 37 1.97 7.83 1.06
C LYS A 37 2.98 7.71 2.18
N LEU A 38 2.94 8.69 3.09
CA LEU A 38 3.89 8.87 4.20
C LEU A 38 4.27 7.57 4.94
N LYS A 39 3.33 6.63 5.03
CA LYS A 39 3.53 5.36 5.71
C LYS A 39 2.65 4.27 5.08
N THR A 40 3.25 3.15 4.70
CA THR A 40 2.53 1.95 4.25
C THR A 40 2.82 0.80 5.21
N THR A 41 1.81 0.43 6.01
CA THR A 41 1.90 -0.73 6.90
C THR A 41 1.65 -2.00 6.11
N VAL A 42 2.57 -2.95 6.23
CA VAL A 42 2.54 -4.27 5.58
C VAL A 42 2.46 -5.35 6.65
N MET A 43 1.49 -6.24 6.52
CA MET A 43 1.34 -7.43 7.33
C MET A 43 1.98 -8.62 6.61
N LEU A 44 2.97 -9.24 7.23
CA LEU A 44 3.57 -10.50 6.81
C LEU A 44 3.15 -11.60 7.79
N THR A 45 2.33 -12.55 7.35
CA THR A 45 1.82 -13.63 8.21
C THR A 45 2.28 -14.99 7.70
N VAL A 46 3.11 -15.68 8.48
CA VAL A 46 3.60 -17.03 8.20
C VAL A 46 2.49 -18.05 8.50
N GLY A 47 1.87 -18.58 7.44
CA GLY A 47 0.92 -19.68 7.52
C GLY A 47 1.59 -21.05 7.43
N SER A 48 0.77 -22.11 7.35
CA SER A 48 1.24 -23.49 7.23
C SER A 48 1.88 -23.83 5.88
N GLN A 49 1.53 -23.09 4.82
CA GLN A 49 1.97 -23.38 3.45
C GLN A 49 2.61 -22.18 2.73
N ALA A 50 2.31 -20.97 3.17
CA ALA A 50 2.77 -19.74 2.54
C ALA A 50 2.87 -18.61 3.57
N VAL A 51 3.69 -17.60 3.24
CA VAL A 51 3.62 -16.28 3.87
C VAL A 51 2.61 -15.45 3.11
N HIS A 52 1.67 -14.89 3.85
CA HIS A 52 0.70 -13.93 3.35
C HIS A 52 1.27 -12.52 3.49
N VAL A 53 1.14 -11.74 2.42
CA VAL A 53 1.52 -10.33 2.37
C VAL A 53 0.24 -9.53 2.19
N HIS A 54 -0.02 -8.59 3.08
CA HIS A 54 -1.23 -7.78 3.03
C HIS A 54 -0.91 -6.34 3.42
N ALA A 55 -1.28 -5.36 2.59
CA ALA A 55 -1.06 -3.95 2.87
C ALA A 55 -2.26 -3.11 2.47
N PHE A 56 -2.74 -2.29 3.39
CA PHE A 56 -3.79 -1.32 3.11
C PHE A 56 -3.25 -0.22 2.19
N VAL A 57 -3.97 0.13 1.13
CA VAL A 57 -3.58 1.19 0.18
C VAL A 57 -4.44 2.43 0.37
N ALA A 58 -5.76 2.30 0.21
CA ALA A 58 -6.70 3.41 0.28
C ALA A 58 -8.08 2.93 0.75
N ARG A 59 -8.88 3.84 1.31
CA ARG A 59 -10.28 3.56 1.60
C ARG A 59 -11.06 3.36 0.30
N ARG A 60 -12.26 2.82 0.43
CA ARG A 60 -13.24 2.73 -0.66
C ARG A 60 -13.32 4.09 -1.39
N PRO A 61 -13.18 4.10 -2.74
CA PRO A 61 -13.42 5.29 -3.54
C PRO A 61 -14.79 5.92 -3.23
N ASP A 62 -14.86 7.24 -3.20
CA ASP A 62 -16.13 7.97 -3.02
C ASP A 62 -16.98 7.92 -4.29
N GLU A 63 -16.31 7.91 -5.45
CA GLU A 63 -16.94 7.96 -6.77
C GLU A 63 -16.15 7.13 -7.81
N ASN A 64 -16.72 7.00 -9.01
CA ASN A 64 -16.07 6.43 -10.18
C ASN A 64 -15.44 5.02 -9.97
N HIS A 65 -16.13 4.16 -9.21
CA HIS A 65 -15.65 2.83 -8.82
C HIS A 65 -15.19 1.99 -10.01
N GLU A 66 -15.93 2.01 -11.14
CA GLU A 66 -15.56 1.22 -12.33
C GLU A 66 -14.18 1.62 -12.87
N ALA A 67 -13.91 2.92 -13.02
CA ALA A 67 -12.63 3.37 -13.56
C ALA A 67 -11.48 3.06 -12.62
N VAL A 68 -11.69 3.25 -11.30
CA VAL A 68 -10.69 2.88 -10.29
C VAL A 68 -10.39 1.39 -10.39
N TYR A 69 -11.41 0.53 -10.33
CA TYR A 69 -11.21 -0.93 -10.32
C TYR A 69 -10.64 -1.46 -11.62
N ARG A 70 -11.06 -0.93 -12.77
CA ARG A 70 -10.45 -1.23 -14.07
C ARG A 70 -8.96 -0.90 -14.06
N TRP A 71 -8.61 0.30 -13.59
CA TRP A 71 -7.22 0.74 -13.53
C TRP A 71 -6.37 -0.15 -12.61
N LEU A 72 -6.90 -0.54 -11.44
CA LEU A 72 -6.23 -1.49 -10.53
C LEU A 72 -5.99 -2.85 -11.21
N LEU A 73 -6.99 -3.38 -11.92
CA LEU A 73 -6.88 -4.66 -12.63
C LEU A 73 -5.87 -4.59 -13.79
N GLU A 74 -5.83 -3.49 -14.53
CA GLU A 74 -4.84 -3.27 -15.59
C GLU A 74 -3.42 -3.17 -15.01
N ARG A 75 -3.27 -2.56 -13.83
CA ARG A 75 -1.98 -2.44 -13.14
C ARG A 75 -1.45 -3.81 -12.72
N ASN A 76 -2.32 -4.71 -12.27
CA ASN A 76 -1.97 -6.08 -11.84
C ASN A 76 -1.21 -6.87 -12.91
N LEU A 77 -1.40 -6.59 -14.21
CA LEU A 77 -0.68 -7.26 -15.30
C LEU A 77 0.84 -7.06 -15.26
N LYS A 78 1.32 -6.04 -14.54
CA LYS A 78 2.73 -5.62 -14.48
C LYS A 78 3.34 -5.77 -13.09
N MET A 79 2.63 -6.38 -12.15
CA MET A 79 3.02 -6.45 -10.74
C MET A 79 3.67 -7.78 -10.39
N TYR A 80 4.50 -7.77 -9.35
CA TYR A 80 5.20 -8.93 -8.83
C TYR A 80 4.80 -9.21 -7.38
N GLY A 81 4.57 -10.48 -7.05
CA GLY A 81 4.38 -10.98 -5.68
C GLY A 81 3.06 -10.61 -5.01
N VAL A 82 2.50 -9.44 -5.32
CA VAL A 82 1.24 -8.91 -4.82
C VAL A 82 0.38 -8.37 -5.96
N ALA A 83 -0.92 -8.29 -5.73
CA ALA A 83 -1.90 -7.71 -6.63
C ALA A 83 -2.85 -6.79 -5.85
N PHE A 84 -3.44 -5.81 -6.54
CA PHE A 84 -4.54 -5.05 -5.99
C PHE A 84 -5.75 -5.93 -5.75
N ALA A 85 -6.32 -5.80 -4.56
CA ALA A 85 -7.54 -6.45 -4.13
C ALA A 85 -8.48 -5.42 -3.49
N VAL A 86 -9.77 -5.74 -3.49
CA VAL A 86 -10.81 -4.94 -2.84
C VAL A 86 -11.52 -5.82 -1.82
N ASP A 87 -11.67 -5.34 -0.60
CA ASP A 87 -12.38 -6.08 0.45
C ASP A 87 -13.90 -5.87 0.41
N HIS A 88 -14.62 -6.45 1.37
CA HIS A 88 -16.08 -6.36 1.43
C HIS A 88 -16.60 -4.95 1.76
N LEU A 89 -15.76 -4.06 2.32
CA LEU A 89 -16.09 -2.65 2.56
C LEU A 89 -15.77 -1.79 1.33
N GLY A 90 -15.06 -2.35 0.35
CA GLY A 90 -14.61 -1.64 -0.84
C GLY A 90 -13.23 -1.01 -0.67
N ASP A 91 -12.55 -1.23 0.45
CA ASP A 91 -11.20 -0.70 0.69
C ASP A 91 -10.19 -1.43 -0.21
N ILE A 92 -9.18 -0.68 -0.65
CA ILE A 92 -8.19 -1.13 -1.62
C ILE A 92 -6.93 -1.57 -0.87
N HIS A 93 -6.45 -2.76 -1.21
CA HIS A 93 -5.30 -3.42 -0.60
C HIS A 93 -4.34 -3.95 -1.66
N LEU A 94 -3.10 -4.19 -1.26
CA LEU A 94 -2.18 -5.09 -1.95
C LEU A 94 -2.17 -6.42 -1.20
N ASP A 95 -2.46 -7.52 -1.89
CA ASP A 95 -2.52 -8.86 -1.31
C ASP A 95 -1.66 -9.84 -2.11
N GLY A 96 -0.98 -10.75 -1.42
CA GLY A 96 -0.11 -11.75 -2.04
C GLY A 96 0.15 -12.95 -1.15
N ARG A 97 0.58 -14.06 -1.78
CA ARG A 97 0.95 -15.30 -1.09
C ARG A 97 2.21 -15.88 -1.70
N VAL A 98 3.20 -16.15 -0.87
CA VAL A 98 4.51 -16.63 -1.28
C VAL A 98 4.81 -17.95 -0.57
N PRO A 99 5.14 -19.04 -1.28
CA PRO A 99 5.34 -20.34 -0.65
C PRO A 99 6.55 -20.31 0.30
N LEU A 100 6.47 -21.07 1.40
CA LEU A 100 7.48 -21.00 2.47
C LEU A 100 8.92 -21.24 2.00
N HIS A 101 9.13 -22.09 1.00
CA HIS A 101 10.46 -22.40 0.46
C HIS A 101 11.09 -21.23 -0.33
N ALA A 102 10.27 -20.29 -0.82
CA ALA A 102 10.73 -19.11 -1.55
C ALA A 102 11.10 -17.96 -0.62
N ILE A 103 10.79 -18.06 0.68
CA ILE A 103 11.11 -17.04 1.68
C ILE A 103 12.61 -17.06 1.96
N THR A 104 13.31 -16.19 1.24
CA THR A 104 14.73 -15.91 1.37
C THR A 104 14.92 -14.43 1.66
N PRO A 105 16.08 -13.99 2.18
CA PRO A 105 16.30 -12.57 2.45
C PRO A 105 16.03 -11.66 1.24
N VAL A 106 16.51 -12.09 0.07
CA VAL A 106 16.31 -11.38 -1.21
C VAL A 106 14.84 -11.32 -1.62
N GLU A 107 14.10 -12.40 -1.39
CA GLU A 107 12.67 -12.42 -1.76
C GLU A 107 11.83 -11.56 -0.82
N VAL A 108 12.13 -11.56 0.49
CA VAL A 108 11.45 -10.67 1.46
C VAL A 108 11.71 -9.21 1.11
N ASP A 109 12.96 -8.84 0.85
CA ASP A 109 13.33 -7.49 0.42
C ASP A 109 12.58 -7.08 -0.85
N ARG A 110 12.58 -7.94 -1.87
CA ARG A 110 11.84 -7.69 -3.13
C ARG A 110 10.35 -7.49 -2.90
N LEU A 111 9.72 -8.28 -2.02
CA LEU A 111 8.30 -8.16 -1.70
C LEU A 111 7.99 -6.83 -1.00
N LEU A 112 8.79 -6.44 0.00
CA LEU A 112 8.62 -5.17 0.70
C LEU A 112 8.79 -3.99 -0.25
N GLY A 113 9.83 -4.02 -1.10
CA GLY A 113 10.06 -3.00 -2.11
C GLY A 113 8.92 -2.91 -3.13
N ALA A 114 8.38 -4.06 -3.59
CA ALA A 114 7.24 -4.08 -4.49
C ALA A 114 5.99 -3.48 -3.84
N VAL A 115 5.69 -3.82 -2.58
CA VAL A 115 4.54 -3.25 -1.86
C VAL A 115 4.68 -1.74 -1.70
N LEU A 116 5.87 -1.26 -1.30
CA LEU A 116 6.13 0.17 -1.16
C LEU A 116 5.93 0.91 -2.47
N GLU A 117 6.59 0.47 -3.54
CA GLU A 117 6.50 1.07 -4.87
C GLU A 117 5.06 1.10 -5.38
N TYR A 118 4.33 -0.01 -5.27
CA TYR A 118 2.96 -0.08 -5.79
C TYR A 118 1.99 0.76 -4.96
N ALA A 119 2.13 0.78 -3.63
CA ALA A 119 1.30 1.63 -2.78
C ALA A 119 1.55 3.11 -3.06
N ASP A 120 2.83 3.52 -3.18
CA ASP A 120 3.21 4.92 -3.35
C ASP A 120 2.90 5.45 -4.75
N SER A 121 3.33 4.71 -5.79
CA SER A 121 3.13 5.13 -7.19
C SER A 121 1.65 5.21 -7.59
N SER A 122 0.80 4.40 -6.96
CA SER A 122 -0.63 4.31 -7.29
C SER A 122 -1.51 5.28 -6.50
N PHE A 123 -1.02 5.82 -5.38
CA PHE A 123 -1.84 6.56 -4.42
C PHE A 123 -2.55 7.76 -5.05
N ASN A 124 -1.80 8.64 -5.72
CA ASN A 124 -2.37 9.84 -6.33
C ASN A 124 -3.37 9.50 -7.44
N THR A 125 -3.10 8.48 -8.27
CA THR A 125 -4.04 8.08 -9.33
C THR A 125 -5.34 7.54 -8.77
N ILE A 126 -5.30 6.77 -7.67
CA ILE A 126 -6.52 6.32 -6.97
C ILE A 126 -7.31 7.52 -6.45
N LEU A 127 -6.62 8.52 -5.87
CA LEU A 127 -7.23 9.75 -5.37
C LEU A 127 -7.87 10.59 -6.49
N GLU A 128 -7.17 10.77 -7.60
CA GLU A 128 -7.66 11.50 -8.77
C GLU A 128 -8.87 10.83 -9.42
N LEU A 129 -8.86 9.50 -9.52
CA LEU A 129 -9.97 8.77 -10.13
C LEU A 129 -11.19 8.68 -9.21
N GLY A 130 -10.96 8.44 -7.91
CA GLY A 130 -11.99 7.99 -6.98
C GLY A 130 -12.43 8.99 -5.92
N PHE A 131 -11.74 10.13 -5.79
CA PHE A 131 -11.95 11.12 -4.72
C PHE A 131 -11.94 12.57 -5.23
N ALA A 132 -12.02 12.80 -6.54
CA ALA A 132 -11.86 14.11 -7.15
C ALA A 132 -12.81 15.17 -6.57
N SER A 133 -14.09 14.83 -6.44
CA SER A 133 -15.13 15.70 -5.88
C SER A 133 -14.86 16.06 -4.42
N SER A 134 -14.43 15.09 -3.61
CA SER A 134 -14.13 15.29 -2.18
C SER A 134 -12.88 16.16 -2.00
N ILE A 135 -11.84 15.93 -2.80
CA ILE A 135 -10.61 16.73 -2.81
C ILE A 135 -10.91 18.17 -3.22
N ARG A 136 -11.77 18.40 -4.24
CA ARG A 136 -12.17 19.76 -4.65
C ARG A 136 -12.91 20.49 -3.53
N LYS A 137 -13.86 19.83 -2.87
CA LYS A 137 -14.58 20.42 -1.73
C LYS A 137 -13.65 20.79 -0.57
N GLU A 138 -12.71 19.91 -0.24
CA GLU A 138 -11.69 20.17 0.79
C GLU A 138 -10.82 21.37 0.41
N TYR A 139 -10.39 21.47 -0.85
CA TYR A 139 -9.61 22.59 -1.36
C TYR A 139 -10.36 23.92 -1.23
N GLU A 140 -11.60 23.99 -1.73
CA GLU A 140 -12.47 25.17 -1.63
C GLU A 140 -12.72 25.57 -0.16
N TRP A 141 -12.93 24.59 0.72
CA TRP A 141 -13.13 24.82 2.15
C TRP A 141 -11.89 25.44 2.79
N ARG A 142 -10.69 24.92 2.49
CA ARG A 142 -9.43 25.46 3.02
C ARG A 142 -9.18 26.89 2.55
N LEU A 143 -9.38 27.16 1.26
CA LEU A 143 -9.29 28.52 0.71
C LEU A 143 -10.26 29.49 1.41
N SER A 144 -11.50 29.06 1.64
CA SER A 144 -12.51 29.91 2.29
C SER A 144 -12.18 30.28 3.74
N ARG A 145 -11.31 29.51 4.40
CA ARG A 145 -10.90 29.69 5.80
C ARG A 145 -9.46 30.17 5.98
N GLY A 146 -8.69 30.32 4.91
CA GLY A 146 -7.26 30.65 4.99
C GLY A 146 -6.40 29.52 5.56
N GLU A 147 -6.86 28.27 5.48
CA GLU A 147 -6.13 27.09 5.91
C GLU A 147 -5.08 26.66 4.87
N SER A 148 -4.00 26.01 5.31
CA SER A 148 -2.92 25.58 4.41
C SER A 148 -3.34 24.48 3.43
N THR A 149 -3.08 24.66 2.13
CA THR A 149 -3.36 23.68 1.07
C THR A 149 -2.18 22.79 0.70
N ARG A 150 -1.05 22.83 1.44
CA ARG A 150 0.21 22.16 1.05
C ARG A 150 0.06 20.66 0.73
N ASN A 151 -0.83 19.95 1.42
CA ASN A 151 -1.07 18.52 1.19
C ASN A 151 -1.89 18.23 -0.08
N LEU A 152 -2.44 19.27 -0.71
CA LEU A 152 -3.22 19.22 -1.96
C LEU A 152 -2.39 19.69 -3.16
N ASP A 153 -1.14 20.12 -2.95
CA ASP A 153 -0.25 20.64 -4.00
C ASP A 153 -0.08 19.63 -5.16
N ALA A 154 -0.11 18.33 -4.83
CA ALA A 154 -0.04 17.23 -5.80
C ALA A 154 -1.21 17.20 -6.81
N PHE A 155 -2.33 17.87 -6.51
CA PHE A 155 -3.57 17.86 -7.31
C PHE A 155 -3.88 19.21 -7.97
N MET A 156 -3.01 20.21 -7.80
CA MET A 156 -3.27 21.59 -8.25
C MET A 156 -3.55 21.71 -9.75
N GLY A 157 -2.92 20.86 -10.57
CA GLY A 157 -3.06 20.89 -12.03
C GLY A 157 -4.49 20.69 -12.56
N TRP A 158 -5.40 20.12 -11.76
CA TRP A 158 -6.82 19.97 -12.11
C TRP A 158 -7.78 20.57 -11.07
N LEU A 159 -7.26 21.07 -9.93
CA LEU A 159 -8.03 21.82 -8.95
C LEU A 159 -8.22 23.28 -9.36
N GLU A 160 -7.22 23.88 -10.02
CA GLU A 160 -7.34 25.23 -10.56
C GLU A 160 -8.14 25.19 -11.88
N PRO A 161 -9.25 25.94 -12.01
CA PRO A 161 -9.90 26.12 -13.29
C PRO A 161 -8.93 26.85 -14.23
N ARG A 162 -8.66 26.25 -15.39
CA ARG A 162 -7.94 26.91 -16.49
C ARG A 162 -8.75 28.07 -17.07
#